data_AF-A0A392THQ0-F1
#
_entry.id   AF-A0A392THQ0-F1
#
_cell.length_a   1.000
_cell.length_b   1.000
_cell.length_c   1.000
_cell.angle_alpha   90.00
_cell.angle_beta   90.00
_cell.angle_gamma   90.00
#
_symmetry.space_group_name_H-M   'P 1'
#
loop_
_entity.id
_entity.type
_entity.pdbx_description
1 polymer ?
#
loop_
_entity_poly.entity_id
_entity_poly.type
_entity_poly.pdbx_seq_one_letter_code
_entity_poly.pdbx_strand_id
1 'polypeptide(L)'
;MKKYLLERGLRPRSDFAKDVGIEKPRTLDELHHKAQSYIQYEEVEVADVIRHARPEDNNPAREPHHKGGDRRKNDKHREPRGPPSL
;
A
#
# COMPACT_ATOMS: atom_id res chain seq x y z
N MET A 1 -15.36 19.34 -22.09
CA MET A 1 -14.07 18.58 -22.18
C MET A 1 -14.04 17.47 -23.23
N LYS A 2 -15.08 16.65 -23.41
CA LYS A 2 -15.04 15.49 -24.33
C LYS A 2 -14.78 15.83 -25.82
N LYS A 3 -15.28 16.96 -26.34
CA LYS A 3 -15.07 17.36 -27.75
C LYS A 3 -13.60 17.57 -28.12
N TYR A 4 -12.82 18.22 -27.25
CA TYR A 4 -11.39 18.46 -27.47
C TYR A 4 -10.58 17.16 -27.53
N LEU A 5 -10.92 16.19 -26.68
CA LEU A 5 -10.29 14.87 -26.69
C LEU A 5 -10.59 14.13 -27.99
N LEU A 6 -11.81 14.21 -28.53
CA LEU A 6 -12.15 13.54 -29.80
C LEU A 6 -11.54 14.25 -31.03
N GLU A 7 -11.48 15.59 -31.02
CA GLU A 7 -10.96 16.38 -32.14
C GLU A 7 -9.43 16.46 -32.18
N ARG A 8 -8.76 16.45 -31.02
CA ARG A 8 -7.31 16.69 -30.94
C ARG A 8 -6.55 15.72 -30.05
N GLY A 9 -7.17 15.15 -29.01
CA GLY A 9 -6.46 14.35 -27.99
C GLY A 9 -6.32 12.86 -28.29
N LEU A 10 -7.36 12.20 -28.78
CA LEU A 10 -7.42 10.75 -28.98
C LEU A 10 -7.22 10.35 -30.44
N ARG A 11 -6.94 11.32 -31.33
CA ARG A 11 -6.62 11.00 -32.71
C ARG A 11 -5.31 10.21 -32.75
N PRO A 12 -5.22 9.16 -33.57
CA PRO A 12 -3.98 8.41 -33.75
C PRO A 12 -2.83 9.36 -34.09
N ARG A 13 -1.67 9.19 -33.41
CA ARG A 13 -0.44 10.00 -33.56
C ARG A 13 -0.49 11.44 -33.04
N SER A 14 -1.56 11.84 -32.36
CA SER A 14 -1.58 13.13 -31.65
C SER A 14 -0.59 13.14 -30.48
N ASP A 15 -0.09 14.32 -30.12
CA ASP A 15 0.88 14.46 -29.01
C ASP A 15 0.26 14.03 -27.69
N PHE A 16 -1.02 14.33 -27.46
CA PHE A 16 -1.73 13.83 -26.30
C PHE A 16 -1.77 12.30 -26.28
N ALA A 17 -2.17 11.64 -27.37
CA ALA A 17 -2.20 10.17 -27.44
C ALA A 17 -0.82 9.53 -27.22
N LYS A 18 0.27 10.23 -27.58
CA LYS A 18 1.64 9.81 -27.25
C LYS A 18 1.94 9.98 -25.77
N ASP A 19 1.67 11.15 -25.21
CA ASP A 19 1.93 11.48 -23.81
C ASP A 19 1.15 10.56 -22.85
N VAL A 20 -0.08 10.18 -23.21
CA VAL A 20 -0.90 9.25 -22.43
C VAL A 20 -0.75 7.78 -22.85
N GLY A 21 0.13 7.48 -23.81
CA GLY A 21 0.48 6.11 -24.19
C GLY A 21 -0.60 5.30 -24.94
N ILE A 22 -1.61 5.95 -25.53
CA ILE A 22 -2.72 5.33 -26.28
C ILE A 22 -2.29 4.90 -27.71
N GLU A 23 -1.03 5.13 -28.09
CA GLU A 23 -0.53 4.66 -29.38
C GLU A 23 -0.54 3.13 -29.53
N LYS A 24 -0.84 2.68 -30.75
CA LYS A 24 -0.80 1.27 -31.12
C LYS A 24 0.62 0.72 -30.95
N PRO A 25 0.82 -0.36 -30.17
CA PRO A 25 2.14 -0.94 -29.99
C PRO A 25 2.71 -1.43 -31.32
N ARG A 26 4.01 -1.22 -31.51
CA ARG A 26 4.71 -1.57 -32.75
C ARG A 26 5.14 -3.03 -32.76
N THR A 27 5.34 -3.62 -31.59
CA THR A 27 5.76 -5.02 -31.42
C THR A 27 4.85 -5.76 -30.44
N LEU A 28 4.87 -7.09 -30.52
CA LEU A 28 4.13 -7.94 -29.58
C LEU A 28 4.64 -7.79 -28.15
N ASP A 29 5.96 -7.61 -28.00
CA ASP A 29 6.61 -7.46 -26.69
C ASP A 29 6.18 -6.16 -25.99
N GLU A 30 6.09 -5.06 -26.76
CA GLU A 30 5.56 -3.78 -26.25
C GLU A 30 4.10 -3.92 -25.80
N LEU A 31 3.29 -4.65 -26.56
CA LEU A 31 1.90 -4.93 -26.19
C LEU A 31 1.84 -5.75 -24.89
N HIS A 32 2.65 -6.79 -24.78
CA HIS A 32 2.67 -7.66 -23.61
C HIS A 32 3.10 -6.89 -22.34
N HIS A 33 4.15 -6.07 -22.44
CA HIS A 33 4.61 -5.26 -21.33
C HIS A 33 3.57 -4.22 -20.86
N LYS A 34 2.91 -3.53 -21.81
CA LYS A 34 1.81 -2.59 -21.50
C LYS A 34 0.61 -3.32 -20.88
N ALA A 35 0.25 -4.49 -21.39
CA ALA A 35 -0.85 -5.29 -20.86
C ALA A 35 -0.56 -5.75 -19.43
N GLN A 36 0.64 -6.25 -19.15
CA GLN A 36 1.06 -6.62 -17.79
C GLN A 36 0.98 -5.43 -16.82
N SER A 37 1.47 -4.27 -17.25
CA SER A 37 1.43 -3.04 -16.44
C SER A 37 0.00 -2.60 -16.15
N TYR A 38 -0.89 -2.69 -17.15
CA TYR A 38 -2.31 -2.35 -16.99
C TYR A 38 -3.04 -3.32 -16.04
N ILE A 39 -2.79 -4.62 -16.15
CA ILE A 39 -3.36 -5.64 -15.24
C ILE A 39 -2.97 -5.34 -13.80
N GLN A 40 -1.69 -5.04 -13.54
CA GLN A 40 -1.21 -4.70 -12.20
C GLN A 40 -1.87 -3.44 -11.64
N TYR A 41 -2.06 -2.42 -12.48
CA TYR A 41 -2.75 -1.19 -12.07
C TYR A 41 -4.21 -1.46 -11.65
N GLU A 42 -4.95 -2.20 -12.47
CA GLU A 42 -6.34 -2.57 -12.17
C GLU A 42 -6.43 -3.44 -10.90
N GLU A 43 -5.51 -4.39 -10.70
CA GLU A 43 -5.47 -5.20 -9.48
C GLU A 43 -5.26 -4.35 -8.21
N VAL A 44 -4.41 -3.32 -8.28
CA VAL A 44 -4.18 -2.39 -7.16
C VAL A 44 -5.41 -1.54 -6.90
N GLU A 45 -6.01 -0.94 -7.93
CA GLU A 45 -7.24 -0.13 -7.80
C GLU A 45 -8.39 -0.97 -7.23
N VAL A 46 -8.58 -2.20 -7.71
CA VAL A 46 -9.61 -3.12 -7.20
C VAL A 46 -9.33 -3.50 -5.76
N ALA A 47 -8.07 -3.77 -5.39
CA ALA A 47 -7.70 -4.07 -4.01
C ALA A 47 -7.97 -2.87 -3.08
N ASP A 48 -7.68 -1.66 -3.51
CA ASP A 48 -7.94 -0.45 -2.74
C ASP A 48 -9.45 -0.18 -2.62
N VAL A 49 -10.22 -0.37 -3.68
CA VAL A 49 -11.69 -0.34 -3.62
C VAL A 49 -12.23 -1.36 -2.62
N ILE A 50 -11.72 -2.59 -2.59
CA ILE A 50 -12.14 -3.62 -1.62
C ILE A 50 -11.77 -3.23 -0.17
N ARG A 51 -10.57 -2.66 0.04
CA ARG A 51 -10.13 -2.18 1.36
C ARG A 51 -11.03 -1.07 1.89
N HIS A 52 -11.42 -0.14 1.02
CA HIS A 52 -12.28 0.99 1.37
C HIS A 52 -13.79 0.64 1.38
N ALA A 53 -14.20 -0.42 0.68
CA ALA A 53 -15.57 -0.93 0.68
C ALA A 53 -15.89 -1.79 1.90
N ARG A 54 -14.88 -2.22 2.67
CA ARG A 54 -15.13 -2.78 4.00
C ARG A 54 -15.70 -1.64 4.85
N PRO A 55 -16.92 -1.79 5.42
CA PRO A 55 -17.41 -0.82 6.37
C PRO A 55 -16.35 -0.75 7.47
N GLU A 56 -15.95 0.48 7.79
CA GLU A 56 -15.22 0.82 9.00
C GLU A 56 -15.92 0.11 10.18
N ASP A 57 -15.43 -1.08 10.55
CA ASP A 57 -15.33 -1.42 11.95
C ASP A 57 -14.38 -0.38 12.52
N ASN A 58 -15.01 0.73 12.92
CA ASN A 58 -14.43 1.85 13.64
C ASN A 58 -13.61 1.28 14.79
N ASN A 59 -12.31 1.20 14.61
CA ASN A 59 -11.40 1.17 15.72
C ASN A 59 -10.10 1.85 15.30
N PRO A 60 -9.96 3.16 15.58
CA PRO A 60 -8.64 3.72 15.81
C PRO A 60 -8.18 3.27 17.21
N ALA A 61 -8.08 1.96 17.43
CA ALA A 61 -7.26 1.42 18.50
C ALA A 61 -5.81 1.55 18.02
N ARG A 62 -5.33 2.79 18.09
CA ARG A 62 -3.93 3.16 17.98
C ARG A 62 -3.21 2.42 19.12
N GLU A 63 -2.79 1.19 18.89
CA GLU A 63 -1.73 0.57 19.67
C GLU A 63 -0.40 0.98 19.03
N PRO A 64 0.35 1.94 19.60
CA PRO A 64 1.75 2.06 19.29
C PRO A 64 2.47 0.90 19.99
N HIS A 65 2.76 -0.14 19.24
CA HIS A 65 3.73 -1.13 19.66
C HIS A 65 5.10 -0.45 19.81
N HIS A 66 5.79 -0.77 20.91
CA HIS A 66 7.17 -0.44 21.26
C HIS A 66 7.46 0.87 22.02
N LYS A 67 7.55 0.77 23.35
CA LYS A 67 8.71 1.29 24.06
C LYS A 67 9.06 0.39 25.24
N GLY A 68 10.04 -0.48 25.02
CA GLY A 68 10.72 -1.15 26.11
C GLY A 68 11.39 -0.15 27.03
N GLY A 69 11.50 -0.50 28.30
CA GLY A 69 12.41 0.18 29.22
C GLY A 69 11.86 0.49 30.61
N ASP A 70 11.16 -0.43 31.27
CA ASP A 70 11.07 -0.34 32.75
C ASP A 70 12.34 -0.95 33.37
N ARG A 71 13.45 -0.26 33.18
CA ARG A 71 14.61 -0.34 34.08
C ARG A 71 14.49 0.84 35.01
N ARG A 72 14.04 0.60 36.25
CA ARG A 72 14.66 1.04 37.52
C ARG A 72 13.61 1.10 38.63
N LYS A 73 13.48 0.01 39.40
CA LYS A 73 13.27 0.12 40.86
C LYS A 73 14.07 -0.98 41.56
N ASN A 74 15.36 -0.70 41.69
CA ASN A 74 16.18 -1.30 42.73
C ASN A 74 15.71 -0.67 44.06
N ASP A 75 14.92 -1.37 44.86
CA ASP A 75 14.91 -1.13 46.31
C ASP A 75 14.47 -2.40 47.06
N LYS A 76 15.48 -3.13 47.54
CA LYS A 76 15.52 -3.91 48.78
C LYS A 76 14.25 -4.67 49.16
N HIS A 77 14.27 -6.01 49.03
CA HIS A 77 13.89 -6.87 50.15
C HIS A 77 14.70 -8.19 50.11
N ARG A 78 15.51 -8.30 51.15
CA ARG A 78 16.47 -9.34 51.52
C ARG A 78 15.77 -10.69 51.70
N GLU A 79 16.33 -11.76 51.12
CA GLU A 79 15.90 -13.14 51.39
C GLU A 79 15.90 -13.40 52.91
N PRO A 80 14.80 -13.92 53.49
CA PRO A 80 14.91 -14.63 54.74
C PRO A 80 15.57 -15.98 54.43
N ARG A 81 16.87 -16.08 54.74
CA ARG A 81 17.55 -17.36 54.88
C ARG A 81 16.72 -18.23 55.82
N GLY A 82 16.10 -19.28 55.28
CA GLY A 82 15.52 -20.35 56.07
C GLY A 82 16.60 -21.00 56.96
N PRO A 83 16.23 -21.54 58.12
CA PRO A 83 17.19 -22.08 59.07
C PRO A 83 17.88 -23.33 58.51
N PRO A 84 19.13 -23.63 58.94
CA PRO A 84 19.86 -24.79 58.48
C PRO A 84 19.22 -26.07 59.05
N SER A 85 19.00 -27.08 58.22
CA SER A 85 18.60 -28.42 58.66
C SER A 85 19.81 -29.36 58.68
N LEU A 86 19.96 -30.05 59.82
CA LEU A 86 21.01 -31.01 60.22
C LEU A 86 21.16 -32.21 59.28
#